data_AF-A0A8H6TLZ4-F1
#
_entry.id   AF-A0A8H6TLZ4-F1
#
_cell.length_a   1.000
_cell.length_b   1.000
_cell.length_c   1.000
_cell.angle_alpha   90.00
_cell.angle_beta   90.00
_cell.angle_gamma   90.00
#
_symmetry.space_group_name_H-M   'P 1'
#
loop_
_entity.id
_entity.type
_entity.pdbx_description
1 polymer ?
#
loop_
_entity_poly.entity_id
_entity_poly.type
_entity_poly.pdbx_seq_one_letter_code
_entity_poly.pdbx_strand_id
1 'polypeptide(L)'
;MAQLPTTPIPFTFLKARLEDCEVVGPDDVVYYEISTTHGFLGPEMTTIQSIGHVSGSINWREHSFTLNGVEKTLGDLEHREKGLLGWFSSERDWDWNERPYNFKYHDMHKELLATPKFPGGEIVRFTTYQYHLVHESARAVIYFPQNMDLTERMFLLMAVIAMEVAREEQERRRRRIA
;
A
#
# COMPACT_ATOMS: atom_id res chain seq x y z
N MET A 1 -4.97 -3.34 30.08
CA MET A 1 -4.47 -4.68 29.73
C MET A 1 -3.78 -4.56 28.39
N ALA A 2 -2.50 -4.89 28.28
CA ALA A 2 -1.81 -4.88 26.99
C ALA A 2 -2.28 -6.09 26.17
N GLN A 3 -2.84 -5.86 24.97
CA GLN A 3 -3.13 -6.93 24.02
C GLN A 3 -1.81 -7.59 23.61
N LEU A 4 -1.75 -8.92 23.69
CA LEU A 4 -0.62 -9.68 23.17
C LEU A 4 -0.53 -9.43 21.65
N PRO A 5 0.68 -9.26 21.09
CA PRO A 5 0.85 -9.06 19.66
C PRO A 5 0.25 -10.26 18.91
N THR A 6 -0.74 -10.00 18.04
CA THR A 6 -1.28 -11.04 17.17
C THR A 6 -0.26 -11.38 16.09
N THR A 7 -0.19 -12.65 15.69
CA THR A 7 0.69 -13.05 14.58
C THR A 7 0.13 -12.41 13.31
N PRO A 8 0.89 -11.56 12.59
CA PRO A 8 0.39 -10.95 11.37
C PRO A 8 0.09 -12.01 10.30
N ILE A 9 -1.02 -11.84 9.60
CA ILE A 9 -1.48 -12.72 8.54
C ILE A 9 -0.92 -12.25 7.19
N PRO A 10 -0.25 -13.11 6.42
CA PRO A 10 0.27 -12.76 5.11
C PRO A 10 -0.84 -12.74 4.05
N PHE A 11 -0.78 -11.73 3.18
CA PHE A 11 -1.59 -11.60 1.97
C PHE A 11 -0.65 -11.39 0.79
N THR A 12 -0.66 -12.33 -0.15
CA THR A 12 0.35 -12.43 -1.21
C THR A 12 -0.21 -11.90 -2.53
N PHE A 13 0.50 -10.98 -3.16
CA PHE A 13 0.17 -10.49 -4.50
C PHE A 13 0.62 -11.51 -5.54
N LEU A 14 -0.30 -11.95 -6.42
CA LEU A 14 0.00 -13.00 -7.39
C LEU A 14 0.84 -12.53 -8.58
N LYS A 15 0.96 -11.21 -8.79
CA LYS A 15 1.73 -10.60 -9.86
C LYS A 15 2.64 -9.49 -9.31
N ALA A 16 3.66 -9.12 -10.09
CA ALA A 16 4.57 -8.03 -9.73
C ALA A 16 3.90 -6.65 -9.82
N ARG A 17 2.96 -6.47 -10.75
CA ARG A 17 2.18 -5.24 -10.90
C ARG A 17 1.05 -5.21 -9.87
N LEU A 18 1.25 -4.46 -8.78
CA LEU A 18 0.31 -4.47 -7.66
C LEU A 18 -1.06 -3.88 -8.04
N GLU A 19 -1.07 -2.93 -8.97
CA GLU A 19 -2.26 -2.25 -9.43
C GLU A 19 -3.15 -3.12 -10.35
N ASP A 20 -2.72 -4.31 -10.73
CA ASP A 20 -3.47 -5.20 -11.63
C ASP A 20 -3.23 -6.67 -11.27
N CYS A 21 -3.74 -7.08 -10.11
CA CYS A 21 -3.50 -8.42 -9.58
C CYS A 21 -4.55 -8.89 -8.56
N GLU A 22 -4.51 -10.19 -8.29
CA GLU A 22 -5.23 -10.79 -7.17
C GLU A 22 -4.30 -10.87 -5.95
N VAL A 23 -4.89 -10.74 -4.77
CA VAL A 23 -4.20 -10.91 -3.50
C VAL A 23 -4.84 -12.07 -2.74
N VAL A 24 -4.03 -13.10 -2.46
CA VAL A 24 -4.48 -14.32 -1.79
C VAL A 24 -4.12 -14.32 -0.31
N GLY A 25 -4.99 -14.89 0.52
CA GLY A 25 -4.74 -15.13 1.94
C GLY A 25 -3.85 -16.35 2.19
N PRO A 26 -3.61 -16.71 3.47
CA PRO A 26 -2.84 -17.89 3.85
C PRO A 26 -3.55 -19.22 3.53
N ASP A 27 -4.84 -19.17 3.21
CA ASP A 27 -5.73 -20.27 2.84
C ASP A 27 -5.87 -20.42 1.31
N ASP A 28 -5.04 -19.72 0.53
CA ASP A 28 -5.05 -19.67 -0.93
C ASP A 28 -6.35 -19.11 -1.55
N VAL A 29 -7.22 -18.50 -0.74
CA VAL A 29 -8.44 -17.81 -1.22
C VAL A 29 -8.08 -16.41 -1.71
N VAL A 30 -8.68 -15.98 -2.81
CA VAL A 30 -8.56 -14.58 -3.29
C VAL A 30 -9.38 -13.67 -2.36
N TYR A 31 -8.69 -12.80 -1.62
CA TYR A 31 -9.32 -11.83 -0.72
C TYR A 31 -9.55 -10.47 -1.37
N TYR A 32 -8.67 -10.10 -2.32
CA TYR A 32 -8.77 -8.85 -3.04
C TYR A 32 -8.55 -9.07 -4.53
N GLU A 33 -9.42 -8.47 -5.34
CA GLU A 33 -9.23 -8.32 -6.78
C GLU A 33 -8.90 -6.87 -7.07
N ILE A 34 -7.73 -6.63 -7.67
CA ILE A 34 -7.22 -5.30 -8.02
C ILE A 34 -7.16 -5.21 -9.54
N SER A 35 -7.80 -4.20 -10.12
CA SER A 35 -7.84 -3.97 -11.56
C SER A 35 -7.57 -2.51 -11.88
N THR A 36 -6.77 -2.25 -12.91
CA THR A 36 -6.42 -0.89 -13.33
C THR A 36 -6.73 -0.61 -14.79
N THR A 37 -7.52 0.43 -15.03
CA THR A 37 -7.68 1.00 -16.38
C THR A 37 -6.50 1.90 -16.71
N HIS A 38 -6.06 1.87 -17.97
CA HIS A 38 -4.91 2.61 -18.45
C HIS A 38 -5.32 3.57 -19.56
N GLY A 39 -4.84 4.81 -19.46
CA GLY A 39 -4.93 5.82 -20.51
C GLY A 39 -3.59 6.04 -21.19
N PHE A 40 -3.55 7.02 -22.11
CA PHE A 40 -2.35 7.37 -22.87
C PHE A 40 -1.16 7.81 -21.98
N LEU A 41 -1.43 8.36 -20.79
CA LEU A 41 -0.42 8.90 -19.87
C LEU A 41 -0.09 7.96 -18.70
N GLY A 42 -0.59 6.72 -18.70
CA GLY A 42 -0.38 5.75 -17.62
C GLY A 42 -1.68 5.27 -16.96
N PRO A 43 -1.63 4.77 -15.72
CA PRO A 43 -2.81 4.29 -15.01
C PRO A 43 -3.81 5.45 -14.81
N GLU A 44 -5.10 5.15 -14.96
CA GLU A 44 -6.19 6.11 -14.84
C GLU A 44 -7.00 5.86 -13.57
N MET A 45 -7.49 4.64 -13.39
CA MET A 45 -8.24 4.23 -12.21
C MET A 45 -7.82 2.83 -11.78
N THR A 46 -7.42 2.65 -10.53
CA THR A 46 -7.31 1.33 -9.90
C THR A 46 -8.52 1.08 -9.03
N THR A 47 -9.20 -0.05 -9.22
CA THR A 47 -10.30 -0.49 -8.36
C THR A 47 -9.86 -1.71 -7.56
N ILE A 48 -10.25 -1.76 -6.28
CA ILE A 48 -9.98 -2.87 -5.37
C ILE A 48 -11.30 -3.38 -4.80
N GLN A 49 -11.61 -4.65 -5.03
CA GLN A 49 -12.78 -5.31 -4.48
C GLN A 49 -12.35 -6.34 -3.44
N SER A 50 -12.93 -6.27 -2.25
CA SER A 50 -12.76 -7.27 -1.20
C SER A 50 -13.91 -8.28 -1.20
N ILE A 51 -13.63 -9.53 -0.83
CA ILE A 51 -14.66 -10.54 -0.56
C ILE A 51 -15.67 -10.13 0.53
N GLY A 52 -15.32 -9.15 1.37
CA GLY A 52 -16.18 -8.61 2.42
C GLY A 52 -17.02 -7.40 2.02
N HIS A 53 -17.24 -7.17 0.72
CA HIS A 53 -18.03 -6.06 0.17
C HIS A 53 -17.51 -4.64 0.49
N VAL A 54 -16.26 -4.52 0.95
CA VAL A 54 -15.54 -3.24 1.01
C VAL A 54 -14.91 -3.00 -0.35
N SER A 55 -15.11 -1.81 -0.91
CA SER A 55 -14.54 -1.43 -2.20
C SER A 55 -13.74 -0.14 -2.08
N GLY A 56 -12.56 -0.14 -2.67
CA GLY A 56 -11.69 1.02 -2.77
C GLY A 56 -11.38 1.35 -4.23
N SER A 57 -11.07 2.61 -4.53
CA SER A 57 -10.50 3.00 -5.81
C SER A 57 -9.49 4.13 -5.67
N ILE A 58 -8.46 4.10 -6.52
CA ILE A 58 -7.43 5.12 -6.65
C ILE A 58 -7.62 5.78 -8.01
N ASN A 59 -8.07 7.03 -8.02
CA ASN A 59 -8.09 7.84 -9.22
C ASN A 59 -6.73 8.51 -9.39
N TRP A 60 -5.92 8.01 -10.32
CA TRP A 60 -4.56 8.49 -10.53
C TRP A 60 -4.52 9.85 -11.21
N ARG A 61 -5.54 10.19 -12.01
CA ARG A 61 -5.62 11.47 -12.72
C ARG A 61 -6.07 12.59 -11.79
N GLU A 62 -7.07 12.33 -10.97
CA GLU A 62 -7.60 13.30 -10.01
C GLU A 62 -6.86 13.28 -8.68
N HIS A 63 -5.91 12.34 -8.52
CA HIS A 63 -5.16 12.14 -7.29
C HIS A 63 -6.09 12.00 -6.09
N SER A 64 -7.03 11.06 -6.14
CA SER A 64 -7.99 10.81 -5.05
C SER A 64 -8.14 9.33 -4.73
N PHE A 65 -8.51 9.05 -3.48
CA PHE A 65 -8.97 7.74 -3.03
C PHE A 65 -10.46 7.79 -2.76
N THR A 66 -11.19 6.78 -3.21
CA THR A 66 -12.56 6.51 -2.78
C THR A 66 -12.56 5.22 -1.98
N LEU A 67 -13.12 5.22 -0.78
CA LEU A 67 -13.27 4.03 0.06
C LEU A 67 -14.69 4.00 0.63
N ASN A 68 -15.43 2.94 0.34
CA ASN A 68 -16.84 2.78 0.72
C ASN A 68 -17.71 4.01 0.35
N GLY A 69 -17.46 4.59 -0.83
CA GLY A 69 -18.19 5.75 -1.35
C GLY A 69 -17.75 7.11 -0.81
N VAL A 70 -16.82 7.16 0.14
CA VAL A 70 -16.23 8.42 0.62
C VAL A 70 -14.97 8.72 -0.17
N GLU A 71 -14.90 9.88 -0.79
CA GLU A 71 -13.75 10.34 -1.56
C GLU A 71 -12.90 11.34 -0.77
N LYS A 72 -11.58 11.21 -0.87
CA LYS A 72 -10.59 12.15 -0.33
C LYS A 72 -9.45 12.33 -1.32
N THR A 73 -8.93 13.55 -1.43
CA THR A 73 -7.76 13.78 -2.28
C THR A 73 -6.49 13.20 -1.63
N LEU A 74 -5.52 12.78 -2.43
CA LEU A 74 -4.23 12.31 -1.94
C LEU A 74 -3.50 13.39 -1.14
N GLY A 75 -3.71 14.67 -1.45
CA GLY A 75 -3.14 15.78 -0.68
C GLY A 75 -3.71 15.89 0.73
N ASP A 76 -4.95 15.45 0.95
CA ASP A 76 -5.59 15.41 2.27
C ASP A 76 -5.21 14.15 3.06
N LEU A 77 -4.73 13.11 2.36
CA LEU A 77 -4.37 11.82 2.94
C LEU A 77 -2.87 11.74 3.26
N GLU A 78 -2.02 12.09 2.29
CA GLU A 78 -0.56 11.98 2.34
C GLU A 78 0.08 13.29 2.79
N HIS A 79 0.70 13.28 3.97
CA HIS A 79 1.48 14.38 4.49
C HIS A 79 2.97 14.01 4.52
N ARG A 80 3.81 14.89 3.98
CA ARG A 80 5.27 14.72 4.03
C ARG A 80 5.83 15.53 5.17
N GLU A 81 6.44 14.87 6.14
CA GLU A 81 7.25 15.58 7.12
C GLU A 81 8.50 16.17 6.43
N LYS A 82 8.67 17.48 6.57
CA LYS A 82 9.90 18.17 6.15
C LYS A 82 11.00 17.84 7.15
N GLY A 83 12.12 17.30 6.68
CA GLY A 83 13.28 17.09 7.54
C GLY A 83 13.88 18.40 8.04
N LEU A 84 14.62 18.33 9.16
CA LEU A 84 15.29 19.46 9.82
C LEU A 84 16.20 20.31 8.91
N LEU A 85 16.66 19.76 7.78
CA LEU A 85 17.55 20.42 6.80
C LEU A 85 16.85 20.72 5.46
N GLY A 86 15.51 20.68 5.41
CA GLY A 86 14.76 20.93 4.18
C GLY A 86 14.80 19.80 3.15
N TRP A 87 15.44 18.66 3.47
CA TRP A 87 15.35 17.44 2.67
C TRP A 87 14.06 16.71 3.05
N PHE A 88 13.29 16.29 2.05
CA PHE A 88 12.09 15.49 2.29
C PHE A 88 12.52 14.14 2.87
N SER A 89 11.96 13.79 4.03
CA SER A 89 12.10 12.43 4.57
C SER A 89 11.55 11.41 3.55
N SER A 90 12.02 10.17 3.56
CA SER A 90 11.34 9.08 2.83
C SER A 90 10.02 8.68 3.50
N GLU A 91 9.77 9.20 4.70
CA GLU A 91 8.59 8.94 5.50
C GLU A 91 7.37 9.73 4.99
N ARG A 92 6.20 9.12 5.07
CA ARG A 92 4.91 9.68 4.66
C ARG A 92 3.88 9.38 5.72
N ASP A 93 3.15 10.37 6.18
CA ASP A 93 1.98 10.13 6.99
C ASP A 93 0.76 9.97 6.09
N TRP A 94 -0.01 8.92 6.34
CA TRP A 94 -1.26 8.62 5.66
C TRP A 94 -2.36 8.56 6.70
N ASP A 95 -3.37 9.41 6.58
CA ASP A 95 -4.48 9.47 7.54
C ASP A 95 -5.82 9.18 6.85
N TRP A 96 -6.52 8.18 7.35
CA TRP A 96 -7.92 7.96 7.04
C TRP A 96 -8.78 7.99 8.31
N ASN A 97 -9.54 9.06 8.47
CA ASN A 97 -10.50 9.25 9.57
C ASN A 97 -9.82 9.34 10.94
N GLU A 98 -8.82 10.22 11.07
CA GLU A 98 -8.09 10.49 12.32
C GLU A 98 -7.34 9.26 12.84
N ARG A 99 -6.95 8.38 11.91
CA ARG A 99 -6.10 7.20 12.17
C ARG A 99 -4.82 7.34 11.36
N PRO A 100 -3.90 8.22 11.78
CA PRO A 100 -2.67 8.44 11.06
C PRO A 100 -1.72 7.25 11.18
N TYR A 101 -1.15 6.86 10.04
CA TYR A 101 -0.06 5.89 9.92
C TYR A 101 1.16 6.55 9.31
N ASN A 102 2.33 6.35 9.91
CA ASN A 102 3.61 6.72 9.34
C ASN A 102 4.15 5.57 8.48
N PHE A 103 4.28 5.82 7.19
CA PHE A 103 4.84 4.91 6.21
C PHE A 103 6.32 5.20 5.99
N LYS A 104 7.15 4.17 6.12
CA LYS A 104 8.60 4.26 5.92
C LYS A 104 9.14 3.10 5.10
N TYR A 105 9.82 3.43 4.00
CA TYR A 105 10.59 2.45 3.24
C TYR A 105 11.92 2.14 3.92
N HIS A 106 12.22 0.86 4.05
CA HIS A 106 13.48 0.29 4.51
C HIS A 106 14.19 -0.38 3.32
N ASP A 107 14.96 0.42 2.57
CA ASP A 107 15.61 -0.01 1.32
C ASP A 107 16.51 -1.25 1.47
N MET A 108 17.16 -1.40 2.62
CA MET A 108 18.03 -2.53 2.94
C MET A 108 17.25 -3.86 3.04
N HIS A 109 16.00 -3.79 3.52
CA HIS A 109 15.15 -4.95 3.70
C HIS A 109 14.11 -5.12 2.60
N LYS A 110 13.99 -4.14 1.68
CA LYS A 110 12.96 -4.14 0.64
C LYS A 110 11.55 -4.20 1.25
N GLU A 111 11.39 -3.45 2.33
CA GLU A 111 10.16 -3.42 3.12
C GLU A 111 9.60 -1.99 3.22
N LEU A 112 8.28 -1.88 3.31
CA LEU A 112 7.55 -0.68 3.68
C LEU A 112 6.80 -0.98 4.98
N LEU A 113 7.02 -0.17 6.01
CA LEU A 113 6.33 -0.31 7.29
C LEU A 113 5.32 0.83 7.44
N ALA A 114 4.07 0.50 7.77
CA ALA A 114 3.06 1.44 8.21
C ALA A 114 2.92 1.34 9.74
N THR A 115 3.40 2.36 10.43
CA THR A 115 3.42 2.43 11.90
C THR A 115 2.30 3.34 12.38
N PRO A 116 1.37 2.86 13.21
CA PRO A 116 0.27 3.68 13.71
C PRO A 116 0.79 4.81 14.61
N LYS A 117 0.25 6.02 14.46
CA LYS A 117 0.51 7.18 15.31
C LYS A 117 -0.59 7.39 16.38
N PHE A 118 -1.38 6.36 16.66
CA PHE A 118 -2.48 6.37 17.65
C PHE A 118 -2.40 5.15 18.60
N PRO A 119 -2.96 5.25 19.82
CA PRO A 119 -2.92 4.17 20.79
C PRO A 119 -3.66 2.91 20.32
N GLY A 120 -3.06 1.74 20.51
CA GLY A 120 -3.67 0.46 20.20
C GLY A 120 -3.70 0.10 18.71
N GLY A 121 -3.19 0.97 17.83
CA GLY A 121 -2.93 0.59 16.45
C GLY A 121 -1.86 -0.49 16.36
N GLU A 122 -1.90 -1.26 15.28
CA GLU A 122 -0.93 -2.33 15.01
C GLU A 122 -0.14 -2.04 13.72
N ILE A 123 1.11 -2.49 13.66
CA ILE A 123 2.00 -2.24 12.51
C ILE A 123 1.60 -3.12 11.33
N VAL A 124 1.53 -2.53 10.14
CA VAL A 124 1.42 -3.27 8.87
C VAL A 124 2.77 -3.26 8.17
N ARG A 125 3.16 -4.42 7.64
CA ARG A 125 4.40 -4.58 6.89
C ARG A 125 4.09 -4.99 5.46
N PHE A 126 4.76 -4.38 4.51
CA PHE A 126 4.74 -4.78 3.11
C PHE A 126 6.15 -5.12 2.64
N THR A 127 6.29 -6.21 1.90
CA THR A 127 7.52 -6.63 1.22
C THR A 127 7.29 -6.48 -0.28
N THR A 128 8.20 -5.77 -0.97
CA THR A 128 8.08 -5.57 -2.42
C THR A 128 8.44 -6.85 -3.20
N TYR A 129 7.98 -6.93 -4.44
CA TYR A 129 8.35 -7.97 -5.38
C TYR A 129 9.86 -7.92 -5.65
N GLN A 130 10.55 -9.06 -5.52
CA GLN A 130 11.98 -9.17 -5.76
C GLN A 130 12.25 -10.00 -7.01
N TYR A 131 12.68 -9.32 -8.07
CA TYR A 131 13.14 -9.98 -9.29
C TYR A 131 14.50 -10.64 -9.03
N HIS A 132 14.57 -11.95 -9.22
CA HIS A 132 15.83 -12.69 -9.20
C HIS A 132 16.15 -13.19 -10.62
N LEU A 133 17.38 -12.98 -11.09
CA LEU A 133 17.82 -13.38 -12.44
C LEU A 133 18.06 -14.90 -12.56
N VAL A 134 18.34 -15.57 -11.45
CA VAL A 134 18.79 -16.98 -11.42
C VAL A 134 17.94 -17.85 -10.48
N HIS A 135 17.22 -17.25 -9.54
CA HIS A 135 16.35 -17.94 -8.59
C HIS A 135 14.89 -17.56 -8.84
N GLU A 136 13.97 -18.29 -8.23
CA GLU A 136 12.54 -17.94 -8.24
C GLU A 136 12.35 -16.53 -7.63
N SER A 137 11.64 -15.66 -8.36
CA SER A 137 11.33 -14.32 -7.86
C SER A 137 10.44 -14.39 -6.62
N ALA A 138 10.73 -13.58 -5.60
CA ALA A 138 9.88 -13.49 -4.42
C ALA A 138 8.69 -12.57 -4.70
N ARG A 139 7.48 -13.07 -4.44
CA ARG A 139 6.23 -12.30 -4.57
C ARG A 139 6.16 -11.21 -3.50
N ALA A 140 5.44 -10.13 -3.82
CA ALA A 140 5.12 -9.10 -2.83
C ALA A 140 4.11 -9.65 -1.82
N VAL A 141 4.27 -9.29 -0.54
CA VAL A 141 3.40 -9.73 0.56
C VAL A 141 3.11 -8.57 1.49
N ILE A 142 1.83 -8.35 1.81
CA ILE A 142 1.39 -7.45 2.88
C ILE A 142 0.94 -8.28 4.09
N TYR A 143 1.39 -7.88 5.28
CA TYR A 143 1.12 -8.55 6.54
C TYR A 143 0.17 -7.69 7.37
N PHE A 144 -1.06 -8.16 7.54
CA PHE A 144 -2.06 -7.47 8.35
C PHE A 144 -2.20 -8.12 9.73
N PRO A 145 -2.41 -7.34 10.79
CA PRO A 145 -2.83 -7.87 12.08
C PRO A 145 -4.15 -8.65 11.96
N GLN A 146 -4.29 -9.71 12.77
CA GLN A 146 -5.39 -10.68 12.62
C GLN A 146 -6.77 -10.05 12.79
N ASN A 147 -6.89 -9.06 13.68
CA ASN A 147 -8.16 -8.43 14.04
C ASN A 147 -8.33 -7.03 13.45
N MET A 148 -7.54 -6.67 12.44
CA MET A 148 -7.64 -5.36 11.80
C MET A 148 -8.96 -5.22 11.05
N ASP A 149 -9.63 -4.08 11.23
CA ASP A 149 -10.87 -3.75 10.54
C ASP A 149 -10.69 -3.78 9.01
N LEU A 150 -11.70 -4.25 8.29
CA LEU A 150 -11.60 -4.44 6.84
C LEU A 150 -11.45 -3.11 6.08
N THR A 151 -12.07 -2.03 6.57
CA THR A 151 -11.94 -0.69 5.98
C THR A 151 -10.52 -0.16 6.19
N GLU A 152 -9.98 -0.32 7.38
CA GLU A 152 -8.59 0.04 7.70
C GLU A 152 -7.58 -0.76 6.86
N ARG A 153 -7.79 -2.08 6.73
CA ARG A 153 -6.99 -2.93 5.83
C ARG A 153 -7.04 -2.45 4.39
N MET A 154 -8.24 -2.09 3.90
CA MET A 154 -8.41 -1.60 2.54
C MET A 154 -7.66 -0.27 2.34
N PHE A 155 -7.79 0.68 3.27
CA PHE A 155 -7.05 1.93 3.22
C PHE A 155 -5.53 1.70 3.16
N LEU A 156 -4.99 0.86 4.05
CA LEU A 156 -3.57 0.56 4.10
C LEU A 156 -3.09 -0.17 2.83
N LEU A 157 -3.91 -1.06 2.28
CA LEU A 157 -3.63 -1.70 0.98
C LEU A 157 -3.54 -0.66 -0.15
N MET A 158 -4.52 0.26 -0.23
CA MET A 158 -4.51 1.34 -1.22
C MET A 158 -3.29 2.25 -1.08
N ALA A 159 -2.93 2.62 0.16
CA ALA A 159 -1.75 3.43 0.45
C ALA A 159 -0.45 2.73 0.00
N VAL A 160 -0.31 1.42 0.28
CA VAL A 160 0.83 0.62 -0.18
C VAL A 160 0.91 0.60 -1.71
N ILE A 161 -0.21 0.37 -2.40
CA ILE A 161 -0.24 0.38 -3.89
C ILE A 161 0.17 1.75 -4.42
N ALA A 162 -0.40 2.84 -3.88
CA ALA A 162 -0.05 4.20 -4.28
C ALA A 162 1.44 4.50 -4.09
N MET A 163 2.00 4.15 -2.93
CA MET A 163 3.41 4.38 -2.63
C MET A 163 4.33 3.54 -3.49
N GLU A 164 3.98 2.29 -3.80
CA GLU A 164 4.82 1.40 -4.60
C GLU A 164 4.81 1.80 -6.08
N VAL A 165 3.63 2.11 -6.64
CA VAL A 165 3.51 2.61 -8.02
C VAL A 165 4.30 3.92 -8.19
N ALA A 166 4.22 4.83 -7.21
CA ALA A 166 5.01 6.06 -7.22
C ALA A 166 6.53 5.79 -7.15
N ARG A 167 6.96 4.81 -6.34
CA ARG A 167 8.36 4.39 -6.23
C ARG A 167 8.87 3.82 -7.55
N GLU A 168 8.14 2.90 -8.17
CA GLU A 168 8.51 2.29 -9.45
C GLU A 168 8.62 3.34 -10.56
N GLU A 169 7.67 4.27 -10.64
CA GLU A 169 7.70 5.34 -11.64
C GLU A 169 8.92 6.24 -11.45
N GLN A 170 9.29 6.57 -10.20
CA GLN A 170 10.50 7.31 -9.91
C GLN A 170 11.76 6.55 -10.33
N GLU A 171 11.83 5.25 -10.10
CA GLU A 171 12.96 4.40 -10.52
C GLU A 171 13.06 4.30 -12.04
N ARG A 172 11.93 4.13 -12.74
CA ARG A 172 11.88 4.13 -14.22
C ARG A 172 12.37 5.45 -14.79
N ARG A 173 11.95 6.58 -14.21
CA ARG A 173 12.43 7.92 -14.62
C ARG A 173 13.93 8.08 -14.41
N ARG A 174 14.48 7.64 -13.28
CA ARG A 174 15.93 7.68 -13.01
C ARG A 174 16.71 6.85 -14.04
N ARG A 175 16.23 5.65 -14.39
CA ARG A 175 16.87 4.79 -15.40
C ARG A 175 16.81 5.33 -16.84
N ARG A 176 15.83 6.19 -17.16
CA ARG A 176 15.72 6.84 -18.48
C ARG A 176 16.67 8.03 -18.65
N ILE A 177 17.11 8.62 -17.54
CA ILE A 177 17.98 9.81 -17.51
C ILE A 177 19.46 9.42 -17.36
N ALA A 178 19.74 8.27 -16.75
CA ALA A 178 21.08 7.67 -16.64
C ALA A 178 21.49 6.94 -17.93
#